data_AF-A0A2G7GNV6-F1
#
_entry.id   AF-A0A2G7GNV6-F1
#
_cell.length_a   1.000
_cell.length_b   1.000
_cell.length_c   1.000
_cell.angle_alpha   90.00
_cell.angle_beta   90.00
_cell.angle_gamma   90.00
#
_symmetry.space_group_name_H-M   'P 1'
#
loop_
_entity.id
_entity.type
_entity.pdbx_description
1 polymer ?
#
loop_
_entity_poly.entity_id
_entity_poly.type
_entity_poly.pdbx_seq_one_letter_code
_entity_poly.pdbx_strand_id
1 'polypeptide(L)' 'MEIQELKALIKETMREVLKEERFHLCQILIPYVSDEEQCELEAEFGVPSLYADDEVIDMTDWLKNGNKVS' A
#
# COMPACT_ATOMS: atom_id res chain seq x y z
N MET A 1 4.53 4.00 -36.01
CA MET A 1 3.85 3.59 -34.77
C MET A 1 2.42 4.06 -34.90
N GLU A 2 1.48 3.12 -34.86
CA GLU A 2 0.06 3.42 -35.01
C GLU A 2 -0.44 4.25 -33.80
N ILE A 3 -1.44 5.10 -33.99
CA ILE A 3 -1.97 5.97 -32.92
C ILE A 3 -2.43 5.16 -31.70
N GLN A 4 -2.91 3.94 -31.91
CA GLN A 4 -3.34 3.05 -30.82
C GLN A 4 -2.16 2.50 -30.02
N GLU A 5 -1.05 2.19 -30.68
CA GLU A 5 0.18 1.73 -30.01
C GLU A 5 0.76 2.85 -29.14
N LEU A 6 0.75 4.10 -29.64
CA LEU A 6 1.17 5.26 -28.85
C LEU A 6 0.32 5.46 -27.60
N LYS A 7 -1.01 5.34 -27.72
CA LYS A 7 -1.92 5.49 -26.58
C LYS A 7 -1.73 4.38 -25.55
N ALA A 8 -1.53 3.14 -26.00
CA ALA A 8 -1.27 2.02 -25.10
C ALA A 8 0.04 2.23 -24.34
N LEU A 9 1.10 2.66 -25.03
CA LEU A 9 2.39 2.96 -24.42
C LEU A 9 2.27 4.07 -23.36
N ILE A 10 1.64 5.20 -23.70
CA ILE A 10 1.42 6.30 -22.75
C ILE A 10 0.64 5.83 -21.52
N LYS A 11 -0.40 5.03 -21.71
CA LYS A 11 -1.24 4.52 -20.61
C LYS A 11 -0.42 3.64 -19.66
N GLU A 12 0.43 2.77 -20.20
CA GLU A 12 1.25 1.88 -19.38
C GLU A 12 2.34 2.66 -18.63
N THR A 13 3.06 3.55 -19.32
CA THR A 13 4.07 4.40 -18.67
C THR A 13 3.45 5.23 -17.55
N MET A 14 2.28 5.83 -17.76
CA MET A 14 1.59 6.59 -16.71
C MET A 14 1.15 5.72 -15.53
N ARG A 15 0.71 4.48 -15.80
CA ARG A 15 0.33 3.53 -14.74
C ARG A 15 1.51 3.19 -13.85
N GLU A 16 2.66 2.93 -14.44
CA GLU A 16 3.90 2.60 -13.71
C GLU A 16 4.32 3.77 -12.82
N VAL A 17 4.39 4.98 -13.38
CA VAL A 17 4.72 6.20 -12.61
C VAL A 17 3.74 6.41 -11.45
N LEU A 18 2.43 6.35 -11.70
CA LEU A 18 1.44 6.52 -10.63
C LEU A 18 1.54 5.46 -9.53
N LYS A 19 1.94 4.23 -9.88
CA LYS A 19 2.15 3.17 -8.90
C LYS A 19 3.35 3.47 -8.01
N GLU A 20 4.44 3.96 -8.58
CA GLU A 20 5.65 4.35 -7.87
C GLU A 20 5.41 5.58 -6.98
N GLU A 21 4.81 6.63 -7.53
CA GLU A 21 4.50 7.86 -6.78
C GLU A 21 3.53 7.60 -5.62
N ARG A 22 2.55 6.71 -5.81
CA ARG A 22 1.66 6.30 -4.71
C ARG A 22 2.43 5.58 -3.60
N PHE A 23 3.38 4.72 -3.95
CA PHE A 23 4.20 4.04 -2.96
C PHE A 23 5.08 5.04 -2.20
N HIS A 24 5.70 5.99 -2.90
CA HIS A 24 6.49 7.04 -2.28
C HIS A 24 5.65 7.92 -1.33
N LEU A 25 4.44 8.29 -1.74
CA LEU A 25 3.50 9.01 -0.89
C LEU A 25 3.17 8.21 0.38
N CYS A 26 2.88 6.91 0.25
CA CYS A 26 2.64 6.05 1.41
C CYS A 26 3.85 6.05 2.36
N GLN A 27 5.08 5.96 1.85
CA GLN A 27 6.29 6.02 2.69
C GLN A 27 6.43 7.35 3.43
N ILE A 28 6.13 8.47 2.77
CA ILE A 28 6.16 9.81 3.39
C ILE A 28 5.10 9.93 4.49
N LEU A 29 3.92 9.33 4.29
CA LEU A 29 2.81 9.43 5.22
C LEU A 29 2.91 8.47 6.41
N ILE A 30 3.75 7.43 6.33
CA ILE A 30 3.97 6.52 7.46
C ILE A 30 4.76 7.26 8.55
N PRO A 31 4.20 7.39 9.77
CA PRO A 31 4.93 8.03 10.86
C PRO A 31 6.16 7.20 11.22
N TYR A 32 7.26 7.89 11.51
CA TYR A 32 8.40 7.25 12.15
C TYR A 32 8.01 6.86 13.57
N VAL A 33 8.36 5.63 13.96
CA VAL A 33 8.22 5.10 15.31
C VAL A 33 9.58 4.54 15.69
N SER A 34 10.14 5.03 16.80
CA SER A 34 11.39 4.52 17.36
C SER A 34 11.18 3.16 18.03
N ASP A 35 12.27 2.43 18.29
CA ASP A 35 12.19 1.14 18.97
C ASP A 35 11.58 1.26 20.38
N GLU A 36 11.80 2.39 21.07
CA GLU A 36 11.23 2.67 22.39
C GLU A 36 9.70 2.88 22.29
N GLU A 37 9.24 3.73 21.39
CA GLU A 37 7.81 3.96 21.13
C GLU A 37 7.12 2.67 20.69
N GLN A 38 7.79 1.84 19.87
CA GLN A 38 7.27 0.54 19.45
C GLN A 38 7.11 -0.41 20.65
N CYS A 39 8.09 -0.46 21.57
CA CYS A 39 7.98 -1.27 22.79
C CYS A 39 6.83 -0.81 23.69
N GLU A 40 6.60 0.50 23.81
CA GLU A 40 5.48 1.05 24.57
C GLU A 40 4.12 0.64 23.96
N LEU A 41 3.99 0.76 22.64
CA LEU A 41 2.80 0.33 21.91
C LEU A 41 2.53 -1.17 22.10
N GLU A 42 3.55 -2.01 22.02
CA GLU A 42 3.41 -3.45 22.20
C GLU A 42 3.05 -3.83 23.64
N ALA A 43 3.53 -3.09 24.63
CA ALA A 43 3.16 -3.29 26.03
C ALA A 43 1.70 -2.89 26.31
N GLU A 44 1.20 -1.82 25.67
CA GLU A 44 -0.17 -1.32 25.86
C GLU A 44 -1.21 -2.11 25.04
N PHE A 45 -0.90 -2.40 23.78
CA PHE A 45 -1.86 -2.97 22.81
C PHE A 45 -1.59 -4.44 22.47
N GLY A 46 -0.47 -5.00 22.91
CA GLY A 46 0.01 -6.33 22.51
C GLY A 46 0.66 -6.33 21.13
N VAL A 47 1.19 -7.48 20.72
CA VAL A 47 1.74 -7.67 19.37
C VAL A 47 0.67 -8.29 18.45
N PRO A 48 0.63 -7.91 17.16
CA PRO A 48 -0.35 -8.43 16.21
C PRO A 48 -0.38 -9.97 16.12
N SER A 49 0.75 -10.64 16.36
CA SER A 49 0.85 -12.11 16.32
C SER A 49 0.13 -12.83 17.48
N LEU A 50 -0.38 -12.10 18.47
CA LEU A 50 -1.19 -12.67 19.54
C LEU A 50 -2.68 -12.80 19.18
N TYR A 51 -3.13 -12.13 18.13
CA TYR A 51 -4.50 -12.21 17.64
C TYR A 51 -4.63 -13.37 16.64
N ALA A 52 -5.76 -14.08 16.68
CA ALA A 52 -6.00 -15.15 15.73
C ALA A 52 -6.25 -14.58 14.33
N ASP A 53 -5.87 -15.31 13.28
CA ASP A 53 -5.96 -14.82 11.89
C ASP A 53 -7.40 -14.41 11.48
N ASP A 54 -8.42 -14.96 12.12
CA ASP A 54 -9.84 -14.61 11.93
C ASP A 54 -10.27 -13.32 12.64
N GLU A 55 -9.45 -12.79 13.54
CA GLU A 55 -9.62 -11.50 14.21
C GLU A 55 -8.92 -10.35 13.47
N VAL A 56 -8.09 -10.66 12.46
CA VAL A 56 -7.34 -9.68 11.68
C VAL A 56 -8.07 -9.33 10.38
N ILE A 57 -8.51 -8.08 10.27
CA ILE A 57 -9.07 -7.54 9.03
C ILE A 57 -7.93 -7.03 8.15
N ASP A 58 -7.76 -7.60 6.96
CA ASP A 58 -6.81 -7.09 5.96
C ASP A 58 -7.26 -5.71 5.45
N MET A 59 -6.77 -4.65 6.11
CA MET A 59 -7.02 -3.26 5.71
C MET A 59 -6.38 -2.90 4.36
N THR A 60 -5.64 -3.82 3.71
CA THR A 60 -5.02 -3.64 2.40
C THR A 60 -5.76 -4.35 1.27
N ASP A 61 -6.87 -5.03 1.54
CA ASP A 61 -7.68 -5.73 0.52
C ASP A 61 -8.13 -4.82 -0.64
N TRP A 62 -8.30 -3.52 -0.38
CA TRP A 62 -8.61 -2.53 -1.41
C TRP A 62 -7.49 -2.38 -2.46
N LEU A 63 -6.22 -2.67 -2.14
CA LEU A 63 -5.12 -2.69 -3.11
C LEU A 63 -5.26 -3.85 -4.10
N LYS A 64 -5.80 -5.00 -3.67
CA LYS A 64 -6.02 -6.17 -4.52
C LYS A 64 -7.11 -5.91 -5.57
N ASN A 65 -8.09 -5.06 -5.23
CA ASN A 65 -9.22 -4.73 -6.10
C ASN A 65 -9.10 -3.36 -6.80
N GLY A 66 -8.19 -2.48 -6.38
CA GLY A 66 -8.03 -1.13 -6.94
C GLY A 66 -7.62 -1.06 -8.42
N ASN A 67 -7.19 -2.19 -9.01
CA ASN A 67 -6.89 -2.29 -10.44
C ASN A 67 -8.09 -2.75 -11.30
N LYS A 68 -9.22 -3.16 -10.68
CA LYS A 68 -10.44 -3.53 -11.39
C LYS A 68 -11.26 -2.28 -11.68
N VAL A 69 -10.83 -1.50 -12.68
CA VAL A 69 -11.70 -0.53 -13.33
C VAL A 69 -12.66 -1.34 -14.20
N SER A 70 -13.96 -1.30 -13.87
CA SER A 70 -15.04 -1.85 -14.69
C SER A 70 -15.11 -1.17 -16.05
#